data_AF-A0A2U3NWA2-F1
#
_entry.id   AF-A0A2U3NWA2-F1
#
_cell.length_a   1.000
_cell.length_b   1.000
_cell.length_c   1.000
_cell.angle_alpha   90.00
_cell.angle_beta   90.00
_cell.angle_gamma   90.00
#
_symmetry.space_group_name_H-M   'P 1'
#
loop_
_entity.id
_entity.type
_entity.pdbx_description
1 polymer ?
#
loop_
_entity_poly.entity_id
_entity_poly.type
_entity_poly.pdbx_seq_one_letter_code
_entity_poly.pdbx_strand_id
1 'polypeptide(L)'
;MTIPNMGLNAEQAETLLNLATNGVLNRVDERGQRCGELYQWGLHPRTADPGSALAADDAAFKATYPLTLAGPQAVSEHALFPLMSAAESLHTAGILIARRKSHRQPHIAEVLQLCRVAMECAALTIWLLNDPSSDIRRDRCMSEEMEQLEQQRRFLAIGEEEETTNPSRYPPQLLTMNGDHRRKFNMMVADAKAAYTFDKTPSFTKMIRESAQWVDAHVPAHDTGEIGDHGLENPARSLYSYGSSFIHGYKWMTDYARGGTVFTLIADALAVTLNMVECAVCLYEAASRDPGSGRRDESYVPKRFEPTIATWSTELFGR
;
A
#
# COMPACT_ATOMS: atom_id res chain seq x y z
N MET A 1 -3.72 -22.10 26.48
CA MET A 1 -4.91 -22.36 25.64
C MET A 1 -4.77 -23.77 25.09
N THR A 2 -5.44 -24.75 25.68
CA THR A 2 -5.46 -26.14 25.21
C THR A 2 -6.76 -26.37 24.45
N ILE A 3 -6.64 -26.64 23.15
CA ILE A 3 -7.75 -27.17 22.37
C ILE A 3 -8.08 -28.56 22.96
N PRO A 4 -9.35 -28.88 23.26
CA PRO A 4 -9.72 -30.22 23.70
C PRO A 4 -9.21 -31.24 22.69
N ASN A 5 -8.41 -32.21 23.14
CA ASN A 5 -7.86 -33.24 22.28
C ASN A 5 -8.98 -34.21 21.89
N MET A 6 -9.71 -33.89 20.82
CA MET A 6 -10.82 -34.70 20.30
C MET A 6 -10.34 -35.95 19.53
N GLY A 7 -9.04 -36.28 19.57
CA GLY A 7 -8.46 -37.40 18.82
C GLY A 7 -8.44 -37.20 17.30
N LEU A 8 -8.69 -35.97 16.83
CA LEU A 8 -8.70 -35.62 15.41
C LEU A 8 -7.27 -35.42 14.89
N ASN A 9 -7.00 -35.88 13.68
CA ASN A 9 -5.81 -35.44 12.96
C ASN A 9 -5.99 -33.99 12.47
N ALA A 10 -4.90 -33.36 12.02
CA ALA A 10 -4.91 -31.95 11.62
C ALA A 10 -5.90 -31.65 10.48
N GLU A 11 -6.00 -32.54 9.50
CA GLU A 11 -6.90 -32.40 8.35
C GLU A 11 -8.37 -32.50 8.76
N GLN A 12 -8.70 -33.42 9.67
CA GLN A 12 -10.05 -33.54 10.24
C GLN A 12 -10.41 -32.30 11.07
N ALA A 13 -9.46 -31.76 11.85
CA ALA A 13 -9.68 -30.55 12.62
C ALA A 13 -9.90 -29.32 11.72
N GLU A 14 -9.11 -29.17 10.64
CA GLU A 14 -9.30 -28.11 9.65
C GLU A 14 -10.64 -28.27 8.92
N THR A 15 -11.02 -29.49 8.53
CA THR A 15 -12.30 -29.75 7.87
C THR A 15 -13.48 -29.36 8.75
N LEU A 16 -13.45 -29.71 10.04
CA LEU A 16 -14.49 -29.33 11.01
C LEU A 16 -14.52 -27.82 11.25
N LEU A 17 -13.37 -27.17 11.41
CA LEU A 17 -13.29 -25.72 11.55
C LEU A 17 -13.88 -25.04 10.30
N ASN A 18 -13.51 -25.52 9.12
CA ASN A 18 -13.97 -24.98 7.84
C ASN A 18 -15.49 -25.13 7.71
N LEU A 19 -16.06 -26.30 8.05
CA LEU A 19 -17.51 -26.51 8.10
C LEU A 19 -18.20 -25.57 9.10
N ALA A 20 -17.64 -25.40 10.30
CA ALA A 20 -18.20 -24.56 11.35
C ALA A 20 -18.12 -23.05 11.05
N THR A 21 -17.29 -22.63 10.09
CA THR A 21 -17.00 -21.22 9.78
C THR A 21 -17.30 -20.85 8.34
N ASN A 22 -18.19 -21.61 7.68
CA ASN A 22 -18.62 -21.41 6.30
C ASN A 22 -17.45 -21.36 5.30
N GLY A 23 -16.42 -22.19 5.47
CA GLY A 23 -15.31 -22.26 4.52
C GLY A 23 -14.17 -21.26 4.79
N VAL A 24 -13.98 -20.77 6.03
CA VAL A 24 -12.99 -19.70 6.30
C VAL A 24 -11.57 -20.07 5.88
N LEU A 25 -11.14 -21.31 6.08
CA LEU A 25 -9.78 -21.73 5.73
C LEU A 25 -9.60 -21.80 4.21
N ASN A 26 -10.65 -22.20 3.49
CA ASN A 26 -10.63 -22.16 2.02
C ASN A 26 -10.49 -20.72 1.52
N ARG A 27 -11.27 -19.78 2.08
CA ARG A 27 -11.14 -18.36 1.72
C ARG A 27 -9.76 -17.81 2.02
N VAL A 28 -9.17 -18.18 3.16
CA VAL A 28 -7.80 -17.80 3.51
C VAL A 28 -6.82 -18.33 2.48
N ASP A 29 -6.92 -19.61 2.11
CA ASP A 29 -6.02 -20.24 1.13
C ASP A 29 -6.16 -19.64 -0.28
N GLU A 30 -7.39 -19.45 -0.75
CA GLU A 30 -7.71 -18.83 -2.06
C GLU A 30 -7.17 -17.40 -2.15
N ARG A 31 -7.42 -16.60 -1.12
CA ARG A 31 -6.92 -15.22 -1.03
C ARG A 31 -5.40 -15.19 -0.89
N GLY A 32 -4.82 -16.08 -0.09
CA GLY A 32 -3.38 -16.24 0.05
C GLY A 32 -2.69 -16.58 -1.27
N GLN A 33 -3.33 -17.37 -2.14
CA GLN A 33 -2.85 -17.64 -3.49
C GLN A 33 -2.93 -16.39 -4.38
N ARG A 34 -4.05 -15.66 -4.37
CA ARG A 34 -4.26 -14.42 -5.13
C ARG A 34 -3.24 -13.32 -4.77
N CYS A 35 -2.76 -13.29 -3.52
CA CYS A 35 -1.72 -12.36 -3.05
C CYS A 35 -0.42 -12.41 -3.87
N GLY A 36 -0.11 -13.53 -4.52
CA GLY A 36 1.09 -13.66 -5.34
C GLY A 36 0.98 -13.09 -6.76
N GLU A 37 -0.22 -12.76 -7.22
CA GLU A 37 -0.46 -12.43 -8.64
C GLU A 37 0.11 -11.09 -9.07
N LEU A 38 0.26 -10.16 -8.12
CA LEU A 38 0.85 -8.84 -8.35
C LEU A 38 2.37 -8.79 -8.13
N TYR A 39 3.01 -9.89 -7.71
CA TYR A 39 4.43 -9.88 -7.38
C TYR A 39 5.31 -9.54 -8.60
N GLN A 40 5.06 -10.17 -9.75
CA GLN A 40 5.80 -9.87 -10.97
C GLN A 40 5.58 -8.44 -11.44
N TRP A 41 4.36 -7.91 -11.29
CA TRP A 41 4.08 -6.50 -11.55
C TRP A 41 4.86 -5.59 -10.61
N GLY A 42 4.93 -5.89 -9.31
CA GLY A 42 5.68 -5.09 -8.33
C GLY A 42 7.20 -5.05 -8.58
N LEU A 43 7.77 -6.08 -9.22
CA LEU A 43 9.17 -6.11 -9.65
C LEU A 43 9.41 -5.37 -10.98
N HIS A 44 8.37 -5.27 -11.81
CA HIS A 44 8.43 -4.72 -13.15
C HIS A 44 7.27 -3.74 -13.39
N PRO A 45 7.11 -2.72 -12.54
CA PRO A 45 6.01 -1.78 -12.70
C PRO A 45 6.24 -0.96 -13.96
N ARG A 46 5.13 -0.57 -14.59
CA ARG A 46 5.17 0.29 -15.77
C ARG A 46 5.59 1.70 -15.37
N THR A 47 6.51 2.29 -16.12
CA THR A 47 6.77 3.73 -16.08
C THR A 47 5.71 4.48 -16.88
N ALA A 48 5.35 5.69 -16.45
CA ALA A 48 4.36 6.51 -17.13
C ALA A 48 4.71 6.68 -18.63
N ASP A 49 3.77 6.36 -19.50
CA ASP A 49 3.93 6.55 -20.94
C ASP A 49 3.98 8.06 -21.24
N PRO A 50 4.75 8.52 -22.25
CA PRO A 50 4.88 9.96 -22.53
C PRO A 50 3.56 10.71 -22.78
N GLY A 51 2.52 10.03 -23.25
CA GLY A 51 1.19 10.61 -23.50
C GLY A 51 0.20 10.51 -22.33
N SER A 52 0.61 9.88 -21.22
CA SER A 52 -0.25 9.60 -20.07
C SER A 52 -0.50 10.82 -19.18
N ALA A 53 -1.53 10.73 -18.32
CA ALA A 53 -1.84 11.76 -17.34
C ALA A 53 -0.69 11.97 -16.35
N LEU A 54 -0.06 10.89 -15.89
CA LEU A 54 1.07 10.97 -14.96
C LEU A 54 2.30 11.65 -15.57
N ALA A 55 2.62 11.38 -16.84
CA ALA A 55 3.73 12.06 -17.50
C ALA A 55 3.50 13.59 -17.62
N ALA A 56 2.24 14.00 -17.87
CA ALA A 56 1.86 15.41 -17.86
C ALA A 56 1.95 16.02 -16.44
N ASP A 57 1.48 15.28 -15.43
CA ASP A 57 1.54 15.71 -14.03
C ASP A 57 2.99 15.88 -13.55
N ASP A 58 3.89 14.94 -13.90
CA ASP A 58 5.31 15.00 -13.59
C ASP A 58 5.99 16.23 -14.20
N ALA A 59 5.73 16.49 -15.49
CA ALA A 59 6.28 17.66 -16.18
C ALA A 59 5.79 18.97 -15.54
N ALA A 60 4.50 19.05 -15.22
CA ALA A 60 3.90 20.21 -14.57
C ALA A 60 4.40 20.38 -13.12
N PHE A 61 4.56 19.28 -12.37
CA PHE A 61 5.08 19.29 -11.01
C PHE A 61 6.49 19.87 -10.98
N LYS A 62 7.38 19.36 -11.86
CA LYS A 62 8.75 19.87 -11.98
C LYS A 62 8.81 21.36 -12.31
N ALA A 63 7.91 21.83 -13.17
CA ALA A 63 7.83 23.24 -13.53
C ALA A 63 7.31 24.11 -12.37
N THR A 64 6.37 23.59 -11.58
CA THR A 64 5.71 24.32 -10.49
C THR A 64 6.57 24.35 -9.22
N TYR A 65 7.26 23.25 -8.91
CA TYR A 65 7.97 23.03 -7.64
C TYR A 65 9.47 22.73 -7.82
N PRO A 66 10.24 23.56 -8.56
CA PRO A 66 11.62 23.25 -8.96
C PRO A 66 12.64 23.20 -7.80
N LEU A 67 12.27 23.70 -6.61
CA LEU A 67 13.14 23.68 -5.43
C LEU A 67 13.15 22.32 -4.71
N THR A 68 12.11 21.50 -4.92
CA THR A 68 12.05 20.16 -4.31
C THR A 68 13.03 19.21 -5.00
N LEU A 69 13.51 18.19 -4.28
CA LEU A 69 14.41 17.16 -4.85
C LEU A 69 13.64 15.92 -5.31
N ALA A 70 12.34 16.07 -5.62
CA ALA A 70 11.41 14.99 -5.95
C ALA A 70 11.69 14.28 -7.29
N GLY A 71 12.70 14.71 -8.05
CA GLY A 71 13.09 14.10 -9.32
C GLY A 71 12.15 14.48 -10.50
N PRO A 72 12.46 13.97 -11.71
CA PRO A 72 11.69 14.29 -12.92
C PRO A 72 10.38 13.51 -13.06
N GLN A 73 10.14 12.50 -12.23
CA GLN A 73 8.95 11.63 -12.23
C GLN A 73 8.24 11.67 -10.87
N ALA A 74 8.24 12.83 -10.22
CA ALA A 74 7.82 13.00 -8.83
C ALA A 74 6.43 12.39 -8.55
N VAL A 75 5.41 12.74 -9.34
CA VAL A 75 4.03 12.28 -9.12
C VAL A 75 3.92 10.79 -9.39
N SER A 76 4.56 10.30 -10.45
CA SER A 76 4.62 8.87 -10.77
C SER A 76 5.28 8.06 -9.65
N GLU A 77 6.46 8.48 -9.17
CA GLU A 77 7.25 7.77 -8.16
C GLU A 77 6.58 7.79 -6.79
N HIS A 78 5.96 8.92 -6.40
CA HIS A 78 5.20 9.03 -5.15
C HIS A 78 3.99 8.10 -5.13
N ALA A 79 3.34 7.88 -6.26
CA ALA A 79 2.25 6.93 -6.37
C ALA A 79 2.73 5.47 -6.46
N LEU A 80 3.84 5.23 -7.19
CA LEU A 80 4.33 3.90 -7.50
C LEU A 80 5.05 3.22 -6.34
N PHE A 81 5.95 3.93 -5.65
CA PHE A 81 6.78 3.34 -4.60
C PHE A 81 5.98 2.69 -3.45
N PRO A 82 4.96 3.36 -2.85
CA PRO A 82 4.11 2.70 -1.87
C PRO A 82 3.38 1.50 -2.47
N LEU A 83 2.93 1.57 -3.72
CA LEU A 83 2.22 0.46 -4.36
C LEU A 83 3.11 -0.77 -4.60
N MET A 84 4.37 -0.58 -4.94
CA MET A 84 5.37 -1.66 -4.99
C MET A 84 5.54 -2.30 -3.61
N SER A 85 5.66 -1.48 -2.57
CA SER A 85 5.75 -1.94 -1.18
C SER A 85 4.50 -2.72 -0.75
N ALA A 86 3.33 -2.32 -1.24
CA ALA A 86 2.07 -3.02 -1.01
C ALA A 86 2.04 -4.39 -1.69
N ALA A 87 2.46 -4.47 -2.95
CA ALA A 87 2.54 -5.73 -3.69
C ALA A 87 3.53 -6.73 -3.05
N GLU A 88 4.68 -6.25 -2.58
CA GLU A 88 5.68 -7.08 -1.89
C GLU A 88 5.18 -7.58 -0.52
N SER A 89 4.56 -6.69 0.26
CA SER A 89 3.96 -7.05 1.56
C SER A 89 2.86 -8.09 1.39
N LEU A 90 2.00 -7.90 0.39
CA LEU A 90 0.92 -8.82 0.07
C LEU A 90 1.45 -10.18 -0.40
N HIS A 91 2.45 -10.19 -1.29
CA HIS A 91 3.11 -11.43 -1.72
C HIS A 91 3.68 -12.22 -0.53
N THR A 92 4.35 -11.52 0.39
CA THR A 92 4.91 -12.13 1.60
C THR A 92 3.81 -12.71 2.49
N ALA A 93 2.68 -12.01 2.65
CA ALA A 93 1.52 -12.55 3.38
C ALA A 93 1.01 -13.85 2.73
N GLY A 94 0.91 -13.90 1.40
CA GLY A 94 0.55 -15.11 0.64
C GLY A 94 1.49 -16.29 0.88
N ILE A 95 2.81 -16.04 0.91
CA ILE A 95 3.83 -17.06 1.25
C ILE A 95 3.57 -17.62 2.65
N LEU A 96 3.31 -16.76 3.64
CA LEU A 96 3.05 -17.18 5.02
C LEU A 96 1.76 -18.01 5.13
N ILE A 97 0.70 -17.62 4.39
CA ILE A 97 -0.52 -18.41 4.30
C ILE A 97 -0.24 -19.80 3.72
N ALA A 98 0.50 -19.89 2.60
CA ALA A 98 0.86 -21.18 2.02
C ALA A 98 1.66 -22.07 3.00
N ARG A 99 2.55 -21.46 3.79
CA ARG A 99 3.36 -22.15 4.80
C ARG A 99 2.57 -22.62 6.01
N ARG A 100 1.33 -22.15 6.23
CA ARG A 100 0.51 -22.58 7.36
C ARG A 100 0.34 -24.10 7.43
N LYS A 101 0.19 -24.75 6.26
CA LYS A 101 -0.04 -26.19 6.14
C LYS A 101 1.24 -26.99 6.40
N SER A 102 2.36 -26.54 5.84
CA SER A 102 3.64 -27.27 5.93
C SER A 102 4.32 -27.09 7.30
N HIS A 103 4.23 -25.91 7.90
CA HIS A 103 4.89 -25.60 9.18
C HIS A 103 3.94 -25.70 10.39
N ARG A 104 2.63 -25.92 10.17
CA ARG A 104 1.58 -25.93 11.20
C ARG A 104 1.58 -24.66 12.06
N GLN A 105 1.92 -23.52 11.47
CA GLN A 105 1.95 -22.21 12.12
C GLN A 105 1.08 -21.24 11.33
N PRO A 106 0.08 -20.59 11.94
CA PRO A 106 -0.85 -19.75 11.21
C PRO A 106 -0.31 -18.35 10.88
N HIS A 107 0.89 -17.98 11.37
CA HIS A 107 1.55 -16.69 11.12
C HIS A 107 0.63 -15.46 11.32
N ILE A 108 -0.30 -15.55 12.27
CA ILE A 108 -1.42 -14.61 12.42
C ILE A 108 -0.95 -13.16 12.51
N ALA A 109 -0.03 -12.88 13.45
CA ALA A 109 0.45 -11.53 13.65
C ALA A 109 1.14 -11.01 12.39
N GLU A 110 2.08 -11.77 11.82
CA GLU A 110 2.83 -11.38 10.64
C GLU A 110 1.92 -11.10 9.43
N VAL A 111 0.95 -11.98 9.16
CA VAL A 111 -0.02 -11.80 8.07
C VAL A 111 -0.84 -10.53 8.28
N LEU A 112 -1.35 -10.28 9.49
CA LEU A 112 -2.16 -9.09 9.78
C LEU A 112 -1.33 -7.79 9.72
N GLN A 113 -0.06 -7.84 10.14
CA GLN A 113 0.87 -6.72 10.01
C GLN A 113 1.13 -6.39 8.54
N LEU A 114 1.46 -7.40 7.73
CA LEU A 114 1.69 -7.25 6.29
C LEU A 114 0.45 -6.76 5.54
N CYS A 115 -0.74 -7.28 5.88
CA CYS A 115 -2.00 -6.80 5.31
C CYS A 115 -2.23 -5.31 5.64
N ARG A 116 -1.98 -4.91 6.89
CA ARG A 116 -2.13 -3.51 7.29
C ARG A 116 -1.16 -2.59 6.54
N VAL A 117 0.11 -2.95 6.43
CA VAL A 117 1.10 -2.17 5.67
C VAL A 117 0.69 -2.07 4.19
N ALA A 118 0.32 -3.19 3.57
CA ALA A 118 -0.13 -3.19 2.18
C ALA A 118 -1.37 -2.31 1.96
N MET A 119 -2.34 -2.34 2.86
CA MET A 119 -3.53 -1.48 2.80
C MET A 119 -3.18 0.00 3.00
N GLU A 120 -2.30 0.34 3.95
CA GLU A 120 -1.83 1.72 4.18
C GLU A 120 -1.14 2.28 2.93
N CYS A 121 -0.25 1.48 2.33
CA CYS A 121 0.44 1.83 1.09
C CYS A 121 -0.51 1.97 -0.11
N ALA A 122 -1.44 1.04 -0.31
CA ALA A 122 -2.44 1.14 -1.38
C ALA A 122 -3.35 2.35 -1.19
N ALA A 123 -3.76 2.64 0.06
CA ALA A 123 -4.58 3.80 0.37
C ALA A 123 -3.86 5.12 0.04
N LEU A 124 -2.54 5.20 0.26
CA LEU A 124 -1.73 6.36 -0.14
C LEU A 124 -1.74 6.56 -1.66
N THR A 125 -1.48 5.50 -2.43
CA THR A 125 -1.55 5.58 -3.91
C THR A 125 -2.93 6.00 -4.40
N ILE A 126 -4.01 5.42 -3.83
CA ILE A 126 -5.38 5.80 -4.19
C ILE A 126 -5.60 7.28 -3.84
N TRP A 127 -5.23 7.73 -2.64
CA TRP A 127 -5.41 9.12 -2.26
C TRP A 127 -4.62 10.08 -3.17
N LEU A 128 -3.42 9.72 -3.62
CA LEU A 128 -2.65 10.54 -4.54
C LEU A 128 -3.33 10.67 -5.92
N LEU A 129 -4.00 9.62 -6.39
CA LEU A 129 -4.45 9.53 -7.79
C LEU A 129 -5.96 9.61 -8.01
N ASN A 130 -6.79 9.48 -6.97
CA ASN A 130 -8.23 9.27 -7.12
C ASN A 130 -9.01 10.48 -7.68
N ASP A 131 -8.37 11.65 -7.77
CA ASP A 131 -8.99 12.86 -8.29
C ASP A 131 -8.66 13.03 -9.79
N PRO A 132 -9.67 13.20 -10.66
CA PRO A 132 -9.45 13.46 -12.09
C PRO A 132 -8.67 14.75 -12.35
N SER A 133 -8.72 15.72 -11.44
CA SER A 133 -7.99 16.99 -11.58
C SER A 133 -6.48 16.80 -11.42
N SER A 134 -5.75 17.13 -12.49
CA SER A 134 -4.28 17.16 -12.50
C SER A 134 -3.72 18.08 -11.41
N ASP A 135 -4.35 19.24 -11.18
CA ASP A 135 -3.90 20.18 -10.15
C ASP A 135 -4.01 19.56 -8.75
N ILE A 136 -5.11 18.87 -8.46
CA ILE A 136 -5.31 18.22 -7.16
C ILE A 136 -4.30 17.10 -6.95
N ARG A 137 -4.01 16.28 -7.97
CA ARG A 137 -2.99 15.21 -7.85
C ARG A 137 -1.60 15.78 -7.57
N ARG A 138 -1.23 16.88 -8.26
CA ARG A 138 0.08 17.54 -8.04
C ARG A 138 0.18 18.20 -6.66
N ASP A 139 -0.89 18.81 -6.17
CA ASP A 139 -0.91 19.41 -4.83
C ASP A 139 -0.86 18.37 -3.72
N ARG A 140 -1.51 17.21 -3.91
CA ARG A 140 -1.36 16.06 -3.01
C ARG A 140 0.04 15.48 -3.05
N CYS A 141 0.64 15.37 -4.24
CA CYS A 141 2.05 14.98 -4.38
C CYS A 141 2.98 15.95 -3.64
N MET A 142 2.75 17.26 -3.73
CA MET A 142 3.56 18.26 -3.03
C MET A 142 3.41 18.15 -1.51
N SER A 143 2.18 17.92 -1.04
CA SER A 143 1.89 17.70 0.39
C SER A 143 2.62 16.46 0.93
N GLU A 144 2.64 15.37 0.16
CA GLU A 144 3.34 14.14 0.51
C GLU A 144 4.87 14.29 0.43
N GLU A 145 5.41 14.91 -0.62
CA GLU A 145 6.83 15.23 -0.75
C GLU A 145 7.31 16.01 0.48
N MET A 146 6.55 17.02 0.93
CA MET A 146 6.92 17.78 2.13
C MET A 146 6.89 16.94 3.42
N GLU A 147 5.98 15.98 3.55
CA GLU A 147 5.99 15.03 4.67
C GLU A 147 7.21 14.11 4.59
N GLN A 148 7.57 13.59 3.40
CA GLN A 148 8.76 12.74 3.23
C GLN A 148 10.05 13.50 3.53
N LEU A 149 10.17 14.75 3.06
CA LEU A 149 11.31 15.61 3.39
C LEU A 149 11.43 15.86 4.90
N GLU A 150 10.30 15.97 5.60
CA GLU A 150 10.28 16.07 7.06
C GLU A 150 10.70 14.78 7.76
N GLN A 151 10.28 13.61 7.27
CA GLN A 151 10.74 12.32 7.79
C GLN A 151 12.24 12.14 7.56
N GLN A 152 12.74 12.48 6.38
CA GLN A 152 14.17 12.45 6.07
C GLN A 152 14.95 13.43 6.96
N ARG A 153 14.42 14.64 7.22
CA ARG A 153 15.03 15.59 8.14
C ARG A 153 15.21 15.01 9.55
N ARG A 154 14.21 14.28 10.07
CA ARG A 154 14.29 13.59 11.37
C ARG A 154 15.33 12.48 11.35
N PHE A 155 15.38 11.67 10.29
CA PHE A 155 16.42 10.65 10.12
C PHE A 155 17.83 11.26 10.11
N LEU A 156 18.01 12.35 9.38
CA LEU A 156 19.29 13.06 9.31
C LEU A 156 19.72 13.64 10.67
N ALA A 157 18.78 14.11 11.49
CA ALA A 157 19.07 14.58 12.84
C ALA A 157 19.52 13.44 13.77
N ILE A 158 18.90 12.26 13.68
CA ILE A 158 19.33 11.05 14.42
C ILE A 158 20.75 10.66 14.00
N GLY A 159 21.05 10.71 12.69
CA GLY A 159 22.39 10.44 12.19
C GLY A 159 23.45 11.41 12.73
N GLU A 160 23.13 12.69 12.82
CA GLU A 160 24.02 13.70 13.42
C GLU A 160 24.30 13.45 14.90
N GLU A 161 23.29 13.07 15.67
CA GLU A 161 23.43 12.74 17.09
C GLU A 161 24.41 11.56 17.30
N GLU A 162 24.24 10.50 16.52
CA GLU A 162 25.10 9.31 16.58
C GLU A 162 26.53 9.62 16.11
N GLU A 163 26.70 10.38 15.01
CA GLU A 163 28.00 10.81 14.50
C GLU A 163 28.75 11.68 15.52
N THR A 164 28.03 12.51 16.28
CA THR A 164 28.60 13.40 17.28
C THR A 164 28.98 12.65 18.56
N THR A 165 28.15 11.68 18.97
CA THR A 165 28.38 10.92 20.20
C THR A 165 29.44 9.83 20.00
N ASN A 166 29.48 9.21 18.81
CA ASN A 166 30.36 8.09 18.49
C ASN A 166 31.18 8.33 17.20
N PRO A 167 31.99 9.40 17.10
CA PRO A 167 32.66 9.78 15.86
C PRO A 167 33.67 8.73 15.37
N SER A 168 34.22 7.91 16.26
CA SER A 168 35.17 6.84 15.92
C SER A 168 34.55 5.68 15.14
N ARG A 169 33.20 5.56 15.09
CA ARG A 169 32.50 4.55 14.27
C ARG A 169 32.51 4.90 12.78
N TYR A 170 32.89 6.13 12.42
CA TYR A 170 32.73 6.67 11.09
C TYR A 170 34.08 7.14 10.51
N PRO A 171 34.37 6.81 9.24
CA PRO A 171 35.44 7.46 8.49
C PRO A 171 35.28 9.00 8.48
N PRO A 172 36.35 9.79 8.68
CA PRO A 172 36.27 11.25 8.70
C PRO A 172 35.66 11.86 7.43
N GLN A 173 35.87 11.25 6.25
CA GLN A 173 35.26 11.75 5.01
C GLN A 173 33.73 11.65 5.03
N LEU A 174 33.18 10.57 5.61
CA LEU A 174 31.73 10.39 5.71
C LEU A 174 31.09 11.42 6.63
N LEU A 175 31.74 11.76 7.75
CA LEU A 175 31.28 12.82 8.65
C LEU A 175 31.14 14.17 7.92
N THR A 176 32.16 14.54 7.14
CA THR A 176 32.14 15.77 6.34
C THR A 176 31.04 15.74 5.27
N MET A 177 30.94 14.63 4.52
CA MET A 177 29.91 14.47 3.48
C MET A 177 28.49 14.55 4.05
N ASN A 178 28.25 13.88 5.18
CA ASN A 178 26.95 13.86 5.82
C ASN A 178 26.60 15.23 6.40
N GLY A 179 27.55 15.93 7.03
CA GLY A 179 27.36 17.31 7.50
C GLY A 179 27.03 18.27 6.35
N ASP A 180 27.72 18.16 5.22
CA ASP A 180 27.45 18.95 4.02
C ASP A 180 26.08 18.64 3.41
N HIS A 181 25.69 17.35 3.36
CA HIS A 181 24.38 16.92 2.90
C HIS A 181 23.28 17.49 3.79
N ARG A 182 23.38 17.36 5.12
CA ARG A 182 22.43 17.92 6.08
C ARG A 182 22.25 19.43 5.90
N ARG A 183 23.35 20.17 5.76
CA ARG A 183 23.29 21.63 5.54
C ARG A 183 22.51 21.98 4.27
N LYS A 184 22.87 21.38 3.13
CA LYS A 184 22.21 21.62 1.84
C LYS A 184 20.75 21.21 1.86
N PHE A 185 20.45 20.07 2.46
CA PHE A 185 19.10 19.54 2.60
C PHE A 185 18.22 20.47 3.45
N ASN A 186 18.69 20.88 4.63
CA ASN A 186 17.95 21.79 5.50
C ASN A 186 17.71 23.17 4.87
N MET A 187 18.68 23.68 4.11
CA MET A 187 18.48 24.91 3.32
C MET A 187 17.37 24.73 2.28
N MET A 188 17.44 23.66 1.48
CA MET A 188 16.42 23.36 0.47
C MET A 188 15.02 23.23 1.08
N VAL A 189 14.88 22.50 2.18
CA VAL A 189 13.58 22.34 2.86
C VAL A 189 13.05 23.67 3.39
N ALA A 190 13.93 24.52 3.94
CA ALA A 190 13.55 25.85 4.40
C ALA A 190 13.09 26.75 3.25
N ASP A 191 13.82 26.75 2.13
CA ASP A 191 13.48 27.52 0.93
C ASP A 191 12.16 27.03 0.31
N ALA A 192 11.94 25.72 0.22
CA ALA A 192 10.69 25.14 -0.26
C ALA A 192 9.49 25.54 0.61
N LYS A 193 9.63 25.51 1.94
CA LYS A 193 8.57 25.96 2.88
C LYS A 193 8.27 27.44 2.80
N ALA A 194 9.27 28.25 2.48
CA ALA A 194 9.08 29.69 2.28
C ALA A 194 8.42 30.00 0.93
N ALA A 195 8.71 29.19 -0.10
CA ALA A 195 8.24 29.40 -1.46
C ALA A 195 6.85 28.83 -1.77
N TYR A 196 6.48 27.72 -1.14
CA TYR A 196 5.27 26.96 -1.53
C TYR A 196 4.25 26.87 -0.41
N THR A 197 2.98 26.82 -0.81
CA THR A 197 1.85 26.46 0.06
C THR A 197 1.48 25.01 -0.22
N PHE A 198 1.29 24.23 0.84
CA PHE A 198 0.92 22.83 0.77
C PHE A 198 0.08 22.47 1.99
N ASP A 199 -0.77 21.46 1.84
CA ASP A 199 -1.60 20.97 2.92
C ASP A 199 -0.86 19.87 3.71
N LYS A 200 -1.40 19.53 4.88
CA LYS A 200 -0.93 18.36 5.63
C LYS A 200 -1.51 17.09 5.02
N THR A 201 -0.66 16.09 4.77
CA THR A 201 -1.11 14.74 4.41
C THR A 201 -2.12 14.21 5.44
N PRO A 202 -3.24 13.61 5.01
CA PRO A 202 -4.18 12.96 5.92
C PRO A 202 -3.50 11.93 6.82
N SER A 203 -4.01 11.75 8.05
CA SER A 203 -3.61 10.58 8.84
C SER A 203 -4.00 9.29 8.11
N PHE A 204 -3.26 8.20 8.32
CA PHE A 204 -3.60 6.90 7.72
C PHE A 204 -5.04 6.46 8.02
N THR A 205 -5.57 6.74 9.21
CA THR A 205 -6.98 6.47 9.54
C THR A 205 -7.95 7.18 8.58
N LYS A 206 -7.69 8.46 8.29
CA LYS A 206 -8.51 9.26 7.37
C LYS A 206 -8.30 8.79 5.93
N MET A 207 -7.05 8.60 5.53
CA MET A 207 -6.64 8.16 4.19
C MET A 207 -7.25 6.81 3.81
N ILE A 208 -7.15 5.80 4.69
CA ILE A 208 -7.74 4.47 4.45
C ILE A 208 -9.25 4.57 4.27
N ARG A 209 -9.93 5.34 5.12
CA ARG A 209 -11.39 5.51 5.01
C ARG A 209 -11.75 6.16 3.68
N GLU A 210 -11.11 7.27 3.32
CA GLU A 210 -11.43 8.03 2.10
C GLU A 210 -11.09 7.24 0.84
N SER A 211 -9.96 6.52 0.83
CA SER A 211 -9.59 5.66 -0.30
C SER A 211 -10.53 4.47 -0.45
N ALA A 212 -10.96 3.84 0.66
CA ALA A 212 -11.94 2.75 0.60
C ALA A 212 -13.32 3.24 0.14
N GLN A 213 -13.78 4.41 0.63
CA GLN A 213 -15.01 5.04 0.16
C GLN A 213 -14.95 5.39 -1.32
N TRP A 214 -13.78 5.82 -1.80
CA TRP A 214 -13.58 6.07 -3.22
C TRP A 214 -13.72 4.78 -4.04
N VAL A 215 -13.12 3.67 -3.59
CA VAL A 215 -13.29 2.37 -4.27
C VAL A 215 -14.74 1.90 -4.25
N ASP A 216 -15.45 2.09 -3.13
CA ASP A 216 -16.88 1.75 -3.02
C ASP A 216 -17.74 2.56 -4.01
N ALA A 217 -17.36 3.81 -4.29
CA ALA A 217 -18.01 4.65 -5.29
C ALA A 217 -17.59 4.36 -6.74
N HIS A 218 -16.46 3.66 -6.94
CA HIS A 218 -15.87 3.35 -8.23
C HIS A 218 -15.57 1.86 -8.32
N VAL A 219 -16.60 1.02 -8.13
CA VAL A 219 -16.43 -0.44 -8.12
C VAL A 219 -15.71 -0.89 -9.41
N PRO A 220 -14.58 -1.61 -9.30
CA PRO A 220 -13.81 -1.97 -10.48
C PRO A 220 -14.56 -3.00 -11.33
N ALA A 221 -14.48 -2.87 -12.65
CA ALA A 221 -15.12 -3.81 -13.58
C ALA A 221 -14.69 -5.29 -13.41
N HIS A 222 -13.56 -5.57 -12.76
CA HIS A 222 -13.10 -6.92 -12.46
C HIS A 222 -13.62 -7.46 -11.11
N ASP A 223 -14.39 -6.68 -10.36
CA ASP A 223 -15.02 -7.14 -9.13
C ASP A 223 -15.97 -8.29 -9.41
N THR A 224 -15.99 -9.26 -8.50
CA THR A 224 -16.87 -10.44 -8.56
C THR A 224 -17.91 -10.42 -7.45
N GLY A 225 -18.23 -9.23 -6.92
CA GLY A 225 -19.16 -9.01 -5.81
C GLY A 225 -18.48 -8.80 -4.45
N GLU A 226 -17.15 -8.91 -4.32
CA GLU A 226 -16.48 -8.66 -3.04
C GLU A 226 -16.59 -7.18 -2.64
N ILE A 227 -16.56 -6.27 -3.62
CA ILE A 227 -16.70 -4.83 -3.40
C ILE A 227 -18.17 -4.42 -3.58
N GLY A 228 -18.78 -4.76 -4.72
CA GLY A 228 -20.12 -4.29 -5.08
C GLY A 228 -21.22 -4.69 -4.09
N ASP A 229 -21.12 -5.88 -3.48
CA ASP A 229 -22.17 -6.38 -2.57
C ASP A 229 -21.92 -6.04 -1.10
N HIS A 230 -20.70 -5.65 -0.73
CA HIS A 230 -20.27 -5.60 0.68
C HIS A 230 -19.55 -4.30 1.09
N GLY A 231 -18.95 -3.57 0.14
CA GLY A 231 -18.13 -2.39 0.38
C GLY A 231 -16.82 -2.69 1.12
N LEU A 232 -15.89 -1.73 1.05
CA LEU A 232 -14.55 -1.80 1.62
C LEU A 232 -14.36 -0.88 2.82
N GLU A 233 -15.14 0.20 2.98
CA GLU A 233 -14.88 1.17 4.06
C GLU A 233 -14.86 0.52 5.45
N ASN A 234 -15.94 -0.19 5.81
CA ASN A 234 -16.09 -0.82 7.12
C ASN A 234 -15.02 -1.89 7.39
N PRO A 235 -14.76 -2.86 6.50
CA PRO A 235 -13.69 -3.83 6.73
C PRO A 235 -12.30 -3.17 6.75
N ALA A 236 -12.04 -2.11 5.97
CA ALA A 236 -10.74 -1.43 5.97
C ALA A 236 -10.47 -0.71 7.30
N ARG A 237 -11.48 0.00 7.83
CA ARG A 237 -11.41 0.63 9.15
C ARG A 237 -11.28 -0.39 10.27
N SER A 238 -11.99 -1.52 10.14
CA SER A 238 -11.90 -2.62 11.09
C SER A 238 -10.48 -3.19 11.11
N LEU A 239 -9.92 -3.53 9.94
CA LEU A 239 -8.54 -4.00 9.80
C LEU A 239 -7.54 -3.00 10.38
N TYR A 240 -7.66 -1.71 10.07
CA TYR A 240 -6.78 -0.70 10.64
C TYR A 240 -6.81 -0.71 12.17
N SER A 241 -8.01 -0.80 12.75
CA SER A 241 -8.22 -0.81 14.20
C SER A 241 -7.66 -2.07 14.87
N TYR A 242 -8.06 -3.27 14.45
CA TYR A 242 -7.60 -4.50 15.10
C TYR A 242 -6.16 -4.87 14.70
N GLY A 243 -5.72 -4.52 13.49
CA GLY A 243 -4.34 -4.72 13.02
C GLY A 243 -3.34 -3.95 13.89
N SER A 244 -3.73 -2.78 14.39
CA SER A 244 -2.98 -2.02 15.41
C SER A 244 -2.67 -2.82 16.67
N SER A 245 -3.59 -3.68 17.10
CA SER A 245 -3.36 -4.56 18.25
C SER A 245 -2.27 -5.59 17.99
N PHE A 246 -2.19 -6.13 16.77
CA PHE A 246 -1.17 -7.11 16.41
C PHE A 246 0.19 -6.46 16.09
N ILE A 247 0.22 -5.20 15.66
CA ILE A 247 1.46 -4.43 15.47
C ILE A 247 2.03 -3.98 16.82
N HIS A 248 1.21 -3.39 17.68
CA HIS A 248 1.68 -2.74 18.92
C HIS A 248 1.53 -3.61 20.18
N GLY A 249 1.01 -4.84 20.05
CA GLY A 249 0.85 -5.77 21.17
C GLY A 249 -0.30 -5.41 22.12
N TYR A 250 -1.37 -4.78 21.63
CA TYR A 250 -2.53 -4.47 22.47
C TYR A 250 -3.34 -5.72 22.78
N LYS A 251 -3.45 -6.06 24.07
CA LYS A 251 -4.05 -7.31 24.54
C LYS A 251 -5.55 -7.43 24.27
N TRP A 252 -6.29 -6.33 24.09
CA TRP A 252 -7.76 -6.38 23.97
C TRP A 252 -8.24 -7.29 22.83
N MET A 253 -7.42 -7.52 21.80
CA MET A 253 -7.80 -8.40 20.70
C MET A 253 -7.94 -9.89 21.09
N THR A 254 -7.40 -10.30 22.25
CA THR A 254 -7.63 -11.65 22.79
C THR A 254 -9.10 -11.92 23.14
N ASP A 255 -9.91 -10.87 23.27
CA ASP A 255 -11.34 -11.01 23.54
C ASP A 255 -12.14 -11.38 22.28
N TYR A 256 -11.62 -11.04 21.10
CA TYR A 256 -12.31 -11.19 19.82
C TYR A 256 -11.68 -12.28 18.92
N ALA A 257 -10.44 -12.70 19.18
CA ALA A 257 -9.73 -13.71 18.38
C ALA A 257 -9.85 -15.16 18.92
N ARG A 258 -10.95 -15.49 19.63
CA ARG A 258 -11.12 -16.78 20.32
C ARG A 258 -11.73 -17.84 19.40
N GLY A 259 -11.55 -19.13 19.73
CA GLY A 259 -12.35 -20.22 19.16
C GLY A 259 -12.31 -20.40 17.63
N GLY A 260 -11.26 -19.93 16.96
CA GLY A 260 -11.13 -19.98 15.49
C GLY A 260 -11.55 -18.70 14.75
N THR A 261 -12.19 -17.73 15.43
CA THR A 261 -12.57 -16.42 14.86
C THR A 261 -11.37 -15.65 14.31
N VAL A 262 -10.16 -15.95 14.80
CA VAL A 262 -8.92 -15.37 14.26
C VAL A 262 -8.71 -15.65 12.78
N PHE A 263 -9.18 -16.79 12.27
CA PHE A 263 -9.11 -17.08 10.84
C PHE A 263 -10.11 -16.26 10.03
N THR A 264 -11.23 -15.86 10.62
CA THR A 264 -12.16 -14.92 10.01
C THR A 264 -11.52 -13.55 9.88
N LEU A 265 -10.84 -13.07 10.92
CA LEU A 265 -10.07 -11.82 10.86
C LEU A 265 -8.99 -11.87 9.78
N ILE A 266 -8.27 -12.99 9.65
CA ILE A 266 -7.28 -13.16 8.56
C ILE A 266 -7.97 -13.14 7.19
N ALA A 267 -9.07 -13.87 7.03
CA ALA A 267 -9.80 -13.91 5.77
C ALA A 267 -10.26 -12.50 5.36
N ASP A 268 -10.81 -11.74 6.29
CA ASP A 268 -11.31 -10.38 6.06
C ASP A 268 -10.17 -9.40 5.80
N ALA A 269 -9.07 -9.52 6.54
CA ALA A 269 -7.85 -8.73 6.33
C ALA A 269 -7.29 -8.94 4.92
N LEU A 270 -7.17 -10.19 4.49
CA LEU A 270 -6.73 -10.53 3.14
C LEU A 270 -7.69 -9.97 2.09
N ALA A 271 -9.00 -10.11 2.29
CA ALA A 271 -10.01 -9.63 1.34
C ALA A 271 -9.90 -8.13 1.11
N VAL A 272 -9.95 -7.33 2.18
CA VAL A 272 -9.93 -5.88 2.05
C VAL A 272 -8.59 -5.39 1.51
N THR A 273 -7.49 -6.01 1.93
CA THR A 273 -6.16 -5.64 1.46
C THR A 273 -5.98 -5.97 -0.01
N LEU A 274 -6.37 -7.17 -0.45
CA LEU A 274 -6.32 -7.57 -1.86
C LEU A 274 -7.08 -6.58 -2.73
N ASN A 275 -8.33 -6.30 -2.38
CA ASN A 275 -9.17 -5.42 -3.18
C ASN A 275 -8.63 -3.97 -3.21
N MET A 276 -8.14 -3.45 -2.09
CA MET A 276 -7.49 -2.13 -2.04
C MET A 276 -6.23 -2.09 -2.90
N VAL A 277 -5.36 -3.10 -2.82
CA VAL A 277 -4.11 -3.15 -3.59
C VAL A 277 -4.39 -3.31 -5.09
N GLU A 278 -5.31 -4.20 -5.48
CA GLU A 278 -5.70 -4.39 -6.87
C GLU A 278 -6.31 -3.13 -7.48
N CYS A 279 -7.16 -2.43 -6.73
CA CYS A 279 -7.68 -1.12 -7.15
C CYS A 279 -6.56 -0.09 -7.28
N ALA A 280 -5.64 0.00 -6.33
CA ALA A 280 -4.51 0.93 -6.42
C ALA A 280 -3.64 0.64 -7.66
N VAL A 281 -3.37 -0.64 -7.99
CA VAL A 281 -2.67 -1.04 -9.22
C VAL A 281 -3.45 -0.64 -10.47
N CYS A 282 -4.75 -0.91 -10.51
CA CYS A 282 -5.58 -0.53 -11.66
C CYS A 282 -5.60 0.99 -11.86
N LEU A 283 -5.67 1.76 -10.78
CA LEU A 283 -5.69 3.22 -10.82
C LEU A 283 -4.36 3.80 -11.31
N TYR A 284 -3.24 3.29 -10.78
CA TYR A 284 -1.91 3.67 -11.26
C TYR A 284 -1.76 3.33 -12.75
N GLU A 285 -2.04 2.10 -13.15
CA GLU A 285 -1.96 1.68 -14.55
C GLU A 285 -2.87 2.50 -15.48
N ALA A 286 -4.06 2.89 -15.02
CA ALA A 286 -4.97 3.76 -15.76
C ALA A 286 -4.39 5.17 -15.98
N ALA A 287 -3.68 5.71 -14.99
CA ALA A 287 -3.05 7.02 -15.04
C ALA A 287 -1.71 7.02 -15.80
N SER A 288 -1.01 5.88 -15.84
CA SER A 288 0.30 5.70 -16.49
C SER A 288 0.22 5.36 -17.98
N ARG A 289 -0.95 5.01 -18.51
CA ARG A 289 -1.12 4.62 -19.91
C ARG A 289 -1.55 5.82 -20.76
N ASP A 290 -1.10 5.83 -22.02
CA ASP A 290 -1.67 6.73 -23.02
C ASP A 290 -3.16 6.38 -23.21
N PRO A 291 -4.12 7.33 -23.10
CA PRO A 291 -5.53 7.04 -23.21
C PRO A 291 -5.88 6.29 -24.51
N GLY A 292 -6.66 5.21 -24.38
CA GLY A 292 -7.04 4.36 -25.52
C GLY A 292 -5.93 3.42 -26.01
N SER A 293 -4.74 3.43 -25.41
CA SER A 293 -3.72 2.43 -25.70
C SER A 293 -4.14 1.06 -25.16
N GLY A 294 -3.97 0.04 -26.00
CA GLY A 294 -4.24 -1.34 -25.60
C GLY A 294 -3.21 -1.88 -24.61
N ARG A 295 -3.51 -3.06 -24.05
CA ARG A 295 -2.56 -3.83 -23.25
C ARG A 295 -1.30 -4.16 -24.08
N ARG A 296 -0.11 -3.96 -23.51
CA ARG A 296 1.17 -4.43 -24.08
C ARG A 296 1.35 -5.93 -23.87
N ASP A 297 2.00 -6.60 -24.83
CA ASP A 297 2.31 -8.04 -24.74
C ASP A 297 3.13 -8.39 -23.50
N GLU A 298 4.05 -7.51 -23.09
CA GLU A 298 4.93 -7.67 -21.93
C GLU A 298 4.31 -7.21 -20.59
N SER A 299 3.00 -6.96 -20.54
CA SER A 299 2.35 -6.49 -19.31
C SER A 299 2.30 -7.59 -18.24
N TYR A 300 2.81 -7.26 -17.05
CA TYR A 300 2.78 -8.12 -15.85
C TYR A 300 1.50 -7.96 -15.01
N VAL A 301 0.63 -7.00 -15.36
CA VAL A 301 -0.66 -6.83 -14.69
C VAL A 301 -1.55 -8.03 -15.00
N PRO A 302 -2.30 -8.62 -14.04
CA PRO A 302 -3.30 -9.65 -14.35
C PRO A 302 -4.29 -9.23 -15.44
N LYS A 303 -4.52 -10.09 -16.45
CA LYS A 303 -5.39 -9.77 -17.60
C LYS A 303 -6.81 -9.37 -17.19
N ARG A 304 -7.31 -9.90 -16.07
CA ARG A 304 -8.64 -9.56 -15.55
C ARG A 304 -8.79 -8.09 -15.17
N PHE A 305 -7.70 -7.35 -14.93
CA PHE A 305 -7.75 -5.92 -14.58
C PHE A 305 -7.90 -5.00 -15.78
N GLU A 306 -7.66 -5.48 -17.00
CA GLU A 306 -7.71 -4.65 -18.20
C GLU A 306 -9.04 -3.91 -18.41
N PRO A 307 -10.22 -4.51 -18.18
CA PRO A 307 -11.48 -3.79 -18.26
C PRO A 307 -11.55 -2.60 -17.29
N THR A 308 -11.06 -2.78 -16.06
CA THR A 308 -11.02 -1.71 -15.05
C THR A 308 -10.05 -0.61 -15.46
N ILE A 309 -8.84 -0.99 -15.87
CA ILE A 309 -7.80 -0.03 -16.29
C ILE A 309 -8.29 0.79 -17.48
N ALA A 310 -8.90 0.16 -18.49
CA ALA A 310 -9.42 0.84 -19.66
C ALA A 310 -10.56 1.81 -19.31
N THR A 311 -11.48 1.38 -18.43
CA THR A 311 -12.61 2.20 -17.97
C THR A 311 -12.11 3.42 -17.21
N TRP A 312 -11.30 3.22 -16.17
CA TRP A 312 -10.77 4.31 -15.34
C TRP A 312 -9.81 5.22 -16.11
N SER A 313 -9.04 4.69 -17.06
CA SER A 313 -8.19 5.51 -17.93
C SER A 313 -9.02 6.52 -18.73
N THR A 314 -10.22 6.11 -19.17
CA THR A 314 -11.13 6.98 -19.91
C THR A 314 -11.89 7.94 -18.99
N GLU A 315 -12.45 7.43 -17.89
CA GLU A 315 -13.33 8.21 -17.01
C GLU A 315 -12.59 9.22 -16.12
N LEU A 316 -11.39 8.87 -15.65
CA LEU A 316 -10.64 9.67 -14.68
C LEU A 316 -9.48 10.43 -15.32
N PHE A 317 -8.94 9.91 -16.43
CA PHE A 317 -7.73 10.44 -17.07
C PHE A 317 -7.90 10.73 -18.56
N GLY A 318 -9.14 10.62 -19.08
CA GLY A 318 -9.51 11.10 -20.40
C GLY A 318 -9.43 12.63 -20.44
N ARG A 319 -8.91 13.16 -21.55
CA ARG A 319 -8.73 14.61 -21.76
C ARG A 319 -10.04 15.35 -21.94
#